data_AF-A0A150PLE3-F1
#
_entry.id   AF-A0A150PLE3-F1
#
_cell.length_a   1.000
_cell.length_b   1.000
_cell.length_c   1.000
_cell.angle_alpha   90.00
_cell.angle_beta   90.00
_cell.angle_gamma   90.00
#
_symmetry.space_group_name_H-M   'P 1'
#
loop_
_entity.id
_entity.type
_entity.pdbx_description
1 polymer ?
#
loop_
_entity_poly.entity_id
_entity_poly.type
_entity_poly.pdbx_seq_one_letter_code
_entity_poly.pdbx_strand_id
1 'polypeptide(L)'
;MTIDTTPDAPVPSVLPKVDEIRQRMASHTDRHDERRILEILAGATAVELDEMLLQLDLRALLGDVDDRLIGPDNRTALLDLLTADRLGDLGVPARAALASALQRGRTGRLEEQALRRIWLGTRGADVTRLKNALDGRGGYHDLHQLFYHDIDDGALREELLEHIAREAVAVSTGEVKILSDIDDTFYANWKDARYPKKTVYPGVLQFYAELDRGPGPEPGLPGGVTFVTARPGDRLGLVEDATLAALAERGQLTATVLAGSFTRLLGNRTIAEKKLENFLEYRRLYPEYGFVFIGDSGQGDIHFGQRMLELAPESVKAIFIHDVVATPEAARRELAVGGVRLFDTYVGAAREALELVLLGP
;
A
#
# COMPACT_ATOMS: atom_id res chain seq x y z
N MET A 1 -28.03 -39.47 16.31
CA MET A 1 -28.14 -38.82 15.00
C MET A 1 -26.76 -38.27 14.69
N THR A 2 -25.92 -39.12 14.10
CA THR A 2 -24.54 -38.82 13.73
C THR A 2 -24.57 -37.89 12.52
N ILE A 3 -24.01 -36.69 12.68
CA ILE A 3 -23.82 -35.75 11.58
C ILE A 3 -22.70 -36.34 10.72
N ASP A 4 -23.10 -36.81 9.55
CA ASP A 4 -22.22 -37.33 8.52
C ASP A 4 -21.44 -36.13 7.93
N THR A 5 -20.23 -35.90 8.42
CA THR A 5 -19.29 -35.00 7.75
C THR A 5 -18.66 -35.79 6.61
N THR A 6 -19.33 -35.79 5.45
CA THR A 6 -18.68 -36.14 4.19
C THR A 6 -17.42 -35.29 4.04
N PRO A 7 -16.24 -35.89 3.78
CA PRO A 7 -15.05 -35.12 3.46
C PRO A 7 -15.32 -34.34 2.17
N ASP A 8 -15.06 -33.03 2.18
CA ASP A 8 -15.12 -32.18 1.00
C ASP A 8 -14.40 -32.88 -0.15
N ALA A 9 -15.09 -33.03 -1.28
CA ALA A 9 -14.49 -33.58 -2.49
C ALA A 9 -13.24 -32.74 -2.84
N PRO A 10 -12.13 -33.37 -3.25
CA PRO A 10 -10.93 -32.63 -3.63
C PRO A 10 -11.28 -31.64 -4.75
N VAL A 11 -10.94 -30.37 -4.55
CA VAL A 11 -11.08 -29.33 -5.57
C VAL A 11 -10.32 -29.80 -6.81
N PRO A 12 -10.98 -29.89 -8.00
CA PRO A 12 -10.31 -30.25 -9.23
C PRO A 12 -9.13 -29.30 -9.47
N SER A 13 -7.97 -29.84 -9.82
CA SER A 13 -6.80 -29.01 -10.14
C SER A 13 -7.13 -28.03 -11.25
N VAL A 14 -6.93 -26.73 -10.99
CA VAL A 14 -7.11 -25.66 -11.99
C VAL A 14 -6.01 -25.64 -13.05
N LEU A 15 -4.89 -26.34 -12.82
CA LEU A 15 -3.70 -26.32 -13.69
C LEU A 15 -4.02 -26.57 -15.17
N PRO A 16 -4.86 -27.55 -15.57
CA PRO A 16 -5.17 -27.76 -16.98
C PRO A 16 -5.83 -26.55 -17.65
N LYS A 17 -6.73 -25.86 -16.93
CA LYS A 17 -7.41 -24.65 -17.44
C LYS A 17 -6.44 -23.48 -17.52
N VAL A 18 -5.61 -23.30 -16.50
CA VAL A 18 -4.59 -22.25 -16.46
C VAL A 18 -3.55 -22.45 -17.57
N ASP A 19 -3.08 -23.68 -17.76
CA ASP A 19 -2.09 -24.02 -18.79
C ASP A 19 -2.69 -23.87 -20.20
N GLU A 20 -3.97 -24.19 -20.41
CA GLU A 20 -4.66 -23.89 -21.67
C GLU A 20 -4.67 -22.39 -21.96
N ILE A 21 -5.00 -21.55 -20.97
CA ILE A 21 -4.99 -20.08 -21.14
C ILE A 21 -3.57 -19.59 -21.45
N ARG A 22 -2.55 -20.04 -20.69
CA ARG A 22 -1.14 -19.67 -20.92
C ARG A 22 -0.66 -20.07 -22.31
N GLN A 23 -1.04 -21.25 -22.78
CA GLN A 23 -0.66 -21.73 -24.12
C GLN A 23 -1.22 -20.82 -25.22
N ARG A 24 -2.46 -20.34 -25.04
CA ARG A 24 -3.10 -19.43 -26.01
C ARG A 24 -2.44 -18.05 -26.00
N MET A 25 -2.10 -17.55 -24.81
CA MET A 25 -1.39 -16.28 -24.65
C MET A 25 0.11 -16.34 -25.03
N ALA A 26 0.67 -17.53 -25.26
CA ALA A 26 2.09 -17.68 -25.61
C ALA A 26 2.44 -17.14 -27.02
N SER A 27 1.43 -16.90 -27.85
CA SER A 27 1.55 -16.32 -29.19
C SER A 27 0.51 -15.22 -29.40
N HIS A 28 0.39 -14.67 -30.60
CA HIS A 28 -0.66 -13.69 -30.88
C HIS A 28 -2.04 -14.30 -30.64
N THR A 29 -2.75 -13.79 -29.63
CA THR A 29 -4.11 -14.21 -29.28
C THR A 29 -5.07 -13.76 -30.36
N ASP A 30 -5.70 -14.73 -31.05
CA ASP A 30 -6.72 -14.43 -32.05
C ASP A 30 -8.15 -14.43 -31.47
N ARG A 31 -9.15 -14.18 -32.31
CA ARG A 31 -10.57 -14.12 -31.86
C ARG A 31 -11.07 -15.43 -31.26
N HIS A 32 -10.57 -16.57 -31.76
CA HIS A 32 -10.95 -17.87 -31.24
C HIS A 32 -10.30 -18.12 -29.88
N ASP A 33 -9.05 -17.68 -29.73
CA ASP A 33 -8.34 -17.75 -28.45
C ASP A 33 -9.00 -16.84 -27.40
N GLU A 34 -9.25 -15.57 -27.71
CA GLU A 34 -9.94 -14.61 -26.81
C GLU A 34 -11.29 -15.18 -26.33
N ARG A 35 -12.11 -15.69 -27.26
CA ARG A 35 -13.41 -16.28 -26.92
C ARG A 35 -13.25 -17.54 -26.08
N ARG A 36 -12.27 -18.38 -26.38
CA ARG A 36 -12.03 -19.61 -25.62
C ARG A 36 -11.57 -19.31 -24.21
N ILE A 37 -10.74 -18.29 -24.01
CA ILE A 37 -10.35 -17.80 -22.68
C ILE A 37 -11.61 -17.36 -21.90
N LEU A 38 -12.50 -16.59 -22.52
CA LEU A 38 -13.77 -16.20 -21.90
C LEU A 38 -14.65 -17.41 -21.53
N GLU A 39 -14.77 -18.41 -22.40
CA GLU A 39 -15.52 -19.64 -22.12
C GLU A 39 -14.94 -20.41 -20.93
N ILE A 40 -13.61 -20.52 -20.85
CA ILE A 40 -12.93 -21.21 -19.74
C ILE A 40 -13.19 -20.49 -18.42
N LEU A 41 -13.05 -19.16 -18.38
CA LEU A 41 -13.29 -18.35 -17.19
C LEU A 41 -14.77 -18.36 -16.78
N ALA A 42 -15.68 -18.20 -17.73
CA ALA A 42 -17.12 -18.20 -17.47
C ALA A 42 -17.64 -19.56 -17.01
N GLY A 43 -17.06 -20.66 -17.52
CA GLY A 43 -17.42 -22.03 -17.17
C GLY A 43 -16.76 -22.57 -15.90
N ALA A 44 -15.82 -21.84 -15.29
CA ALA A 44 -15.19 -22.23 -14.04
C ALA A 44 -16.15 -22.08 -12.86
N THR A 45 -16.06 -23.00 -11.89
CA THR A 45 -16.72 -22.84 -10.58
C THR A 45 -16.16 -21.61 -9.85
N ALA A 46 -16.82 -21.13 -8.80
CA ALA A 46 -16.34 -19.99 -8.02
C ALA A 46 -14.92 -20.21 -7.46
N VAL A 47 -14.67 -21.37 -6.87
CA VAL A 47 -13.35 -21.75 -6.32
C VAL A 47 -12.30 -21.83 -7.42
N GLU A 48 -12.61 -22.50 -8.53
CA GLU A 48 -11.66 -22.59 -9.64
C GLU A 48 -11.34 -21.21 -10.23
N LEU A 49 -12.35 -20.34 -10.41
CA LEU A 49 -12.14 -19.01 -10.97
C LEU A 49 -11.21 -18.17 -10.08
N ASP A 50 -11.44 -18.16 -8.77
CA ASP A 50 -10.60 -17.43 -7.82
C ASP A 50 -9.15 -17.94 -7.86
N GLU A 51 -8.94 -19.27 -7.78
CA GLU A 51 -7.61 -19.89 -7.84
C GLU A 51 -6.92 -19.64 -9.19
N MET A 52 -7.66 -19.66 -10.30
CA MET A 52 -7.12 -19.39 -11.63
C MET A 52 -6.59 -17.96 -11.74
N LEU A 53 -7.34 -16.96 -11.27
CA LEU A 53 -6.91 -15.56 -11.36
C LEU A 53 -5.64 -15.27 -10.54
N LEU A 54 -5.40 -16.04 -9.48
CA LEU A 54 -4.17 -15.94 -8.68
C LEU A 54 -2.94 -16.56 -9.36
N GLN A 55 -3.14 -17.46 -10.32
CA GLN A 55 -2.07 -18.15 -11.04
C GLN A 55 -1.78 -17.57 -12.43
N LEU A 56 -2.70 -16.78 -12.97
CA LEU A 56 -2.56 -16.13 -14.27
C LEU A 56 -1.78 -14.83 -14.16
N ASP A 57 -1.00 -14.50 -15.19
CA ASP A 57 -0.52 -13.14 -15.39
C ASP A 57 -1.70 -12.29 -15.90
N LEU A 58 -2.44 -11.71 -14.95
CA LEU A 58 -3.60 -10.88 -15.26
C LEU A 58 -3.24 -9.64 -16.08
N ARG A 59 -2.00 -9.14 -15.95
CA ARG A 59 -1.54 -8.00 -16.73
C ARG A 59 -1.36 -8.38 -18.19
N ALA A 60 -0.76 -9.54 -18.47
CA ALA A 60 -0.68 -10.08 -19.82
C ALA A 60 -2.08 -10.38 -20.36
N LEU A 61 -2.93 -11.06 -19.57
CA LEU A 61 -4.28 -11.46 -19.98
C LEU A 61 -5.14 -10.27 -20.40
N LEU A 62 -5.22 -9.23 -19.56
CA LEU A 62 -5.98 -8.02 -19.87
C LEU A 62 -5.36 -7.17 -20.99
N GLY A 63 -4.12 -7.48 -21.40
CA GLY A 63 -3.38 -6.79 -22.45
C GLY A 63 -3.48 -7.50 -23.81
N ASP A 64 -3.67 -8.82 -23.79
CA ASP A 64 -3.79 -9.67 -24.97
C ASP A 64 -5.24 -9.79 -25.48
N VAL A 65 -6.24 -9.44 -24.66
CA VAL A 65 -7.65 -9.45 -25.04
C VAL A 65 -8.08 -8.04 -25.44
N ASP A 66 -8.56 -7.90 -26.68
CA ASP A 66 -8.87 -6.60 -27.29
C ASP A 66 -10.35 -6.43 -27.67
N ASP A 67 -10.82 -5.17 -27.62
CA ASP A 67 -12.04 -4.75 -28.31
C ASP A 67 -11.71 -4.37 -29.75
N ARG A 68 -12.58 -4.70 -30.70
CA ARG A 68 -12.30 -4.54 -32.14
C ARG A 68 -13.31 -3.59 -32.77
N LEU A 69 -12.82 -2.68 -33.62
CA LEU A 69 -13.66 -1.78 -34.43
C LEU A 69 -14.75 -2.54 -35.23
N ILE A 70 -14.45 -3.78 -35.65
CA ILE A 70 -15.39 -4.70 -36.30
C ILE A 70 -15.13 -6.11 -35.75
N GLY A 71 -15.92 -6.50 -34.75
CA GLY A 71 -15.82 -7.79 -34.06
C GLY A 71 -16.47 -7.75 -32.68
N PRO A 72 -16.38 -8.84 -31.91
CA PRO A 72 -16.81 -8.84 -30.52
C PRO A 72 -15.90 -7.96 -29.65
N ASP A 73 -16.50 -7.30 -28.67
CA ASP A 73 -15.79 -6.51 -27.66
C ASP A 73 -15.34 -7.44 -26.51
N ASN A 74 -14.34 -8.28 -26.81
CA ASN A 74 -13.89 -9.34 -25.90
C ASN A 74 -13.20 -8.79 -24.64
N ARG A 75 -12.59 -7.60 -24.71
CA ARG A 75 -11.98 -6.96 -23.54
C ARG A 75 -13.04 -6.41 -22.61
N THR A 76 -14.06 -5.77 -23.16
CA THR A 76 -15.24 -5.35 -22.41
C THR A 76 -15.94 -6.55 -21.77
N ALA A 77 -16.16 -7.63 -22.54
CA ALA A 77 -16.76 -8.86 -22.03
C ALA A 77 -15.94 -9.50 -20.90
N LEU A 78 -14.61 -9.51 -21.01
CA LEU A 78 -13.72 -10.02 -19.97
C LEU A 78 -13.85 -9.20 -18.67
N LEU A 79 -13.85 -7.88 -18.79
CA LEU A 79 -13.97 -7.00 -17.63
C LEU A 79 -15.36 -7.07 -16.99
N ASP A 80 -16.43 -7.13 -17.79
CA ASP A 80 -17.79 -7.34 -17.28
C ASP A 80 -17.91 -8.68 -16.55
N LEU A 81 -17.37 -9.76 -17.14
CA LEU A 81 -17.34 -11.08 -16.50
C LEU A 81 -16.66 -11.04 -15.14
N LEU A 82 -15.46 -10.48 -15.05
CA LEU A 82 -14.63 -10.54 -13.83
C LEU A 82 -15.00 -9.47 -12.79
N THR A 83 -15.53 -8.31 -13.20
CA THR A 83 -15.81 -7.18 -12.30
C THR A 83 -17.28 -6.93 -12.04
N ALA A 84 -18.19 -7.49 -12.82
CA ALA A 84 -19.63 -7.40 -12.59
C ALA A 84 -20.23 -8.77 -12.29
N ASP A 85 -20.23 -9.66 -13.28
CA ASP A 85 -21.04 -10.88 -13.24
C ASP A 85 -20.53 -11.89 -12.20
N ARG A 86 -19.21 -12.06 -12.13
CA ARG A 86 -18.53 -13.05 -11.27
C ARG A 86 -17.73 -12.40 -10.14
N LEU A 87 -17.82 -11.08 -9.93
CA LEU A 87 -17.07 -10.40 -8.85
C LEU A 87 -17.38 -11.02 -7.46
N GLY A 88 -18.62 -11.45 -7.25
CA GLY A 88 -19.06 -12.10 -6.01
C GLY A 88 -18.36 -13.43 -5.72
N ASP A 89 -17.80 -14.09 -6.75
CA ASP A 89 -17.06 -15.34 -6.61
C ASP A 89 -15.59 -15.12 -6.27
N LEU A 90 -15.10 -13.88 -6.40
CA LEU A 90 -13.69 -13.54 -6.19
C LEU A 90 -13.44 -13.11 -4.75
N GLY A 91 -12.47 -13.77 -4.12
CA GLY A 91 -11.88 -13.36 -2.86
C GLY A 91 -11.05 -12.07 -3.00
N VAL A 92 -10.72 -11.46 -1.86
CA VAL A 92 -9.91 -10.23 -1.83
C VAL A 92 -8.58 -10.37 -2.57
N PRO A 93 -7.81 -11.47 -2.46
CA PRO A 93 -6.56 -11.62 -3.19
C PRO A 93 -6.72 -11.51 -4.71
N ALA A 94 -7.75 -12.14 -5.28
CA ALA A 94 -8.04 -12.09 -6.71
C ALA A 94 -8.52 -10.70 -7.15
N ARG A 95 -9.37 -10.05 -6.34
CA ARG A 95 -9.78 -8.66 -6.57
C ARG A 95 -8.60 -7.69 -6.56
N ALA A 96 -7.67 -7.86 -5.61
CA ALA A 96 -6.44 -7.07 -5.54
C ALA A 96 -5.54 -7.31 -6.75
N ALA A 97 -5.41 -8.56 -7.20
CA ALA A 97 -4.66 -8.91 -8.41
C ALA A 97 -5.26 -8.25 -9.65
N LEU A 98 -6.59 -8.26 -9.77
CA LEU A 98 -7.31 -7.65 -10.89
C LEU A 98 -7.19 -6.12 -10.89
N ALA A 99 -7.40 -5.47 -9.74
CA ALA A 99 -7.22 -4.03 -9.60
C ALA A 99 -5.78 -3.59 -9.92
N SER A 100 -4.78 -4.35 -9.44
CA SER A 100 -3.37 -4.11 -9.77
C SER A 100 -3.09 -4.28 -11.28
N ALA A 101 -3.67 -5.28 -11.94
CA ALA A 101 -3.50 -5.50 -13.37
C ALA A 101 -4.11 -4.38 -14.25
N LEU A 102 -5.14 -3.69 -13.72
CA LEU A 102 -5.76 -2.51 -14.34
C LEU A 102 -4.93 -1.24 -14.15
N GLN A 103 -4.04 -1.20 -13.14
CA GLN A 103 -3.19 -0.06 -12.82
C GLN A 103 -2.00 0.07 -13.80
N ARG A 104 -2.27 0.57 -15.01
CA ARG A 104 -1.29 0.66 -16.11
C ARG A 104 -0.75 2.08 -16.35
N GLY A 105 -0.91 2.97 -15.37
CA GLY A 105 -0.84 4.43 -15.55
C GLY A 105 -2.25 4.99 -15.75
N ARG A 106 -2.39 6.05 -16.56
CA ARG A 106 -3.71 6.67 -16.85
C ARG A 106 -4.73 5.62 -17.27
N THR A 107 -5.75 5.43 -16.44
CA THR A 107 -6.81 4.45 -16.69
C THR A 107 -7.84 5.02 -17.65
N GLY A 108 -8.19 4.26 -18.69
CA GLY A 108 -9.30 4.62 -19.56
C GLY A 108 -10.65 4.42 -18.88
N ARG A 109 -11.70 4.90 -19.53
CA ARG A 109 -13.08 4.80 -19.02
C ARG A 109 -13.50 3.36 -18.69
N LEU A 110 -13.06 2.39 -19.48
CA LEU A 110 -13.42 0.98 -19.28
C LEU A 110 -12.75 0.41 -18.02
N GLU A 111 -11.47 0.70 -17.83
CA GLU A 111 -10.69 0.32 -16.65
C GLU A 111 -11.20 1.01 -15.40
N GLU A 112 -11.54 2.29 -15.47
CA GLU A 112 -12.14 3.04 -14.36
C GLU A 112 -13.49 2.46 -13.93
N GLN A 113 -14.34 2.03 -14.88
CA GLN A 113 -15.60 1.35 -14.52
C GLN A 113 -15.36 -0.04 -13.90
N ALA A 114 -14.36 -0.77 -14.39
CA ALA A 114 -13.94 -2.04 -13.79
C ALA A 114 -13.44 -1.84 -12.34
N LEU A 115 -12.56 -0.86 -12.12
CA LEU A 115 -12.09 -0.44 -10.79
C LEU A 115 -13.25 -0.02 -9.90
N ARG A 116 -14.17 0.81 -10.40
CA ARG A 116 -15.37 1.23 -9.68
C ARG A 116 -16.17 0.04 -9.16
N ARG A 117 -16.42 -0.96 -10.01
CA ARG A 117 -17.16 -2.16 -9.61
C ARG A 117 -16.42 -2.99 -8.57
N ILE A 118 -15.10 -3.17 -8.72
CA ILE A 118 -14.26 -3.88 -7.73
C ILE A 118 -14.36 -3.19 -6.36
N TRP A 119 -14.20 -1.88 -6.30
CA TRP A 119 -14.24 -1.12 -5.05
C TRP A 119 -15.64 -1.11 -4.42
N LEU A 120 -16.66 -0.73 -5.17
CA LEU A 120 -18.03 -0.63 -4.65
C LEU A 120 -18.67 -2.01 -4.34
N GLY A 121 -18.16 -3.07 -4.99
CA GLY A 121 -18.53 -4.46 -4.71
C GLY A 121 -17.78 -5.08 -3.52
N THR A 122 -16.84 -4.38 -2.91
CA THR A 122 -16.08 -4.80 -1.73
C THR A 122 -16.55 -4.01 -0.50
N ARG A 123 -16.79 -4.68 0.64
CA ARG A 123 -17.46 -4.08 1.82
C ARG A 123 -16.82 -4.49 3.14
N GLY A 124 -17.06 -3.71 4.18
CA GLY A 124 -16.57 -3.92 5.54
C GLY A 124 -15.06 -4.14 5.59
N ALA A 125 -14.62 -5.09 6.41
CA ALA A 125 -13.21 -5.42 6.57
C ALA A 125 -12.53 -5.90 5.28
N ASP A 126 -13.27 -6.34 4.25
CA ASP A 126 -12.67 -6.68 2.95
C ASP A 126 -12.13 -5.45 2.22
N VAL A 127 -12.68 -4.26 2.46
CA VAL A 127 -12.11 -3.01 1.90
C VAL A 127 -10.73 -2.76 2.49
N THR A 128 -10.58 -2.91 3.81
CA THR A 128 -9.29 -2.81 4.49
C THR A 128 -8.29 -3.85 3.97
N ARG A 129 -8.72 -5.11 3.84
CA ARG A 129 -7.88 -6.17 3.26
C ARG A 129 -7.47 -5.87 1.81
N LEU A 130 -8.37 -5.34 0.99
CA LEU A 130 -8.10 -4.98 -0.40
C LEU A 130 -7.04 -3.87 -0.49
N LYS A 131 -7.18 -2.82 0.31
CA LYS A 131 -6.20 -1.71 0.39
C LYS A 131 -4.81 -2.22 0.77
N ASN A 132 -4.71 -3.01 1.84
CA ASN A 132 -3.44 -3.58 2.28
C ASN A 132 -2.85 -4.57 1.27
N ALA A 133 -3.69 -5.35 0.57
CA ALA A 133 -3.23 -6.26 -0.47
C ALA A 133 -2.72 -5.55 -1.74
N LEU A 134 -3.17 -4.31 -1.99
CA LEU A 134 -2.64 -3.47 -3.06
C LEU A 134 -1.29 -2.84 -2.66
N ASP A 135 -1.20 -2.28 -1.46
CA ASP A 135 0.05 -1.67 -0.98
C ASP A 135 1.15 -2.71 -0.70
N GLY A 136 0.80 -3.90 -0.21
CA GLY A 136 1.76 -4.95 0.17
C GLY A 136 2.52 -5.59 -1.00
N ARG A 137 2.18 -5.28 -2.26
CA ARG A 137 2.88 -5.83 -3.44
C ARG A 137 4.22 -5.15 -3.72
N GLY A 138 4.47 -3.99 -3.09
CA GLY A 138 5.65 -3.17 -3.36
C GLY A 138 5.65 -2.57 -4.77
N GLY A 139 6.60 -1.68 -5.04
CA GLY A 139 6.72 -0.96 -6.31
C GLY A 139 5.92 0.35 -6.38
N TYR A 140 6.03 1.01 -7.55
CA TYR A 140 5.42 2.32 -7.86
C TYR A 140 3.90 2.32 -7.95
N HIS A 141 3.30 1.15 -8.14
CA HIS A 141 1.86 0.97 -8.34
C HIS A 141 1.15 0.69 -7.00
N ASP A 142 1.24 1.64 -6.07
CA ASP A 142 0.55 1.59 -4.78
C ASP A 142 -0.88 2.17 -4.86
N LEU A 143 -1.60 2.10 -3.75
CA LEU A 143 -2.96 2.62 -3.66
C LEU A 143 -3.03 4.14 -3.83
N HIS A 144 -2.03 4.88 -3.34
CA HIS A 144 -1.95 6.32 -3.50
C HIS A 144 -1.82 6.70 -4.98
N GLN A 145 -0.90 6.06 -5.71
CA GLN A 145 -0.75 6.20 -7.16
C GLN A 145 -2.04 5.85 -7.90
N LEU A 146 -2.71 4.76 -7.52
CA LEU A 146 -3.98 4.39 -8.14
C LEU A 146 -5.02 5.52 -8.02
N PHE A 147 -5.24 6.04 -6.82
CA PHE A 147 -6.32 6.99 -6.54
C PHE A 147 -6.01 8.42 -6.99
N TYR A 148 -4.77 8.88 -6.83
CA TYR A 148 -4.42 10.28 -7.02
C TYR A 148 -3.71 10.57 -8.35
N HIS A 149 -3.30 9.52 -9.07
CA HIS A 149 -2.57 9.67 -10.34
C HIS A 149 -3.11 8.83 -11.50
N ASP A 150 -3.59 7.61 -11.26
CA ASP A 150 -4.05 6.73 -12.33
C ASP A 150 -5.55 6.93 -12.65
N ILE A 151 -6.40 7.10 -11.62
CA ILE A 151 -7.81 7.49 -11.77
C ILE A 151 -7.90 8.98 -12.14
N ASP A 152 -8.20 9.24 -13.41
CA ASP A 152 -8.29 10.57 -13.99
C ASP A 152 -9.64 11.24 -13.64
N ASP A 153 -10.71 10.46 -13.52
CA ASP A 153 -12.04 10.98 -13.14
C ASP A 153 -12.10 11.37 -11.65
N GLY A 154 -12.09 12.68 -11.38
CA GLY A 154 -12.20 13.23 -10.04
C GLY A 154 -13.52 12.90 -9.33
N ALA A 155 -14.64 12.79 -10.05
CA ALA A 155 -15.92 12.42 -9.46
C ALA A 155 -15.93 10.95 -9.04
N LEU A 156 -15.36 10.08 -9.88
CA LEU A 156 -15.16 8.68 -9.54
C LEU A 156 -14.26 8.55 -8.31
N ARG A 157 -13.11 9.23 -8.29
CA ARG A 157 -12.19 9.20 -7.13
C ARG A 157 -12.89 9.56 -5.84
N GLU A 158 -13.67 10.64 -5.84
CA GLU A 158 -14.42 11.08 -4.66
C GLU A 158 -15.49 10.04 -4.25
N GLU A 159 -16.21 9.43 -5.20
CA GLU A 159 -17.15 8.33 -4.92
C GLU A 159 -16.45 7.15 -4.22
N LEU A 160 -15.26 6.77 -4.69
CA LEU A 160 -14.50 5.67 -4.10
C LEU A 160 -13.95 6.03 -2.71
N LEU A 161 -13.49 7.26 -2.51
CA LEU A 161 -13.02 7.74 -1.20
C LEU A 161 -14.17 7.83 -0.18
N GLU A 162 -15.36 8.25 -0.60
CA GLU A 162 -16.56 8.22 0.25
C GLU A 162 -16.97 6.79 0.61
N HIS A 163 -16.87 5.85 -0.33
CA HIS A 163 -17.09 4.44 -0.06
C HIS A 163 -16.09 3.90 0.97
N ILE A 164 -14.79 4.18 0.80
CA ILE A 164 -13.75 3.79 1.77
C ILE A 164 -14.06 4.36 3.16
N ALA A 165 -14.37 5.66 3.25
CA ALA A 165 -14.68 6.31 4.51
C ALA A 165 -15.91 5.69 5.20
N ARG A 166 -16.94 5.34 4.43
CA ARG A 166 -18.16 4.70 4.95
C ARG A 166 -17.90 3.31 5.50
N GLU A 167 -17.20 2.47 4.74
CA GLU A 167 -16.92 1.08 5.13
C GLU A 167 -15.93 1.01 6.31
N ALA A 168 -15.08 2.02 6.48
CA ALA A 168 -14.15 2.16 7.60
C ALA A 168 -14.80 2.46 8.96
N VAL A 169 -16.01 3.06 9.00
CA VAL A 169 -16.65 3.48 10.27
C VAL A 169 -16.83 2.32 11.26
N ALA A 170 -17.12 1.13 10.75
CA ALA A 170 -17.34 -0.07 11.58
C ALA A 170 -16.08 -0.92 11.75
N VAL A 171 -14.93 -0.51 11.19
CA VAL A 171 -13.67 -1.24 11.24
C VAL A 171 -12.72 -0.51 12.17
N SER A 172 -12.28 -1.21 13.22
CA SER A 172 -11.18 -0.74 14.07
C SER A 172 -10.02 -1.71 13.88
N THR A 173 -8.92 -1.25 13.29
CA THR A 173 -7.72 -2.08 13.15
C THR A 173 -6.90 -2.09 14.43
N GLY A 174 -6.84 -0.98 15.15
CA GLY A 174 -5.87 -0.78 16.24
C GLY A 174 -4.42 -0.69 15.75
N GLU A 175 -4.22 -0.73 14.42
CA GLU A 175 -2.93 -0.69 13.75
C GLU A 175 -2.56 0.75 13.36
N VAL A 176 -1.27 0.97 13.12
CA VAL A 176 -0.75 2.27 12.66
C VAL A 176 -0.07 2.15 11.30
N LYS A 177 -0.23 3.17 10.45
CA LYS A 177 0.64 3.41 9.30
C LYS A 177 1.84 4.24 9.76
N ILE A 178 3.05 3.73 9.49
CA ILE A 178 4.30 4.34 9.92
C ILE A 178 4.85 5.14 8.74
N LEU A 179 4.84 6.47 8.85
CA LEU A 179 5.45 7.37 7.88
C LEU A 179 6.89 7.66 8.34
N SER A 180 7.90 7.43 7.50
CA SER A 180 9.31 7.59 7.87
C SER A 180 10.06 8.44 6.85
N ASP A 181 10.75 9.49 7.30
CA ASP A 181 11.81 10.07 6.47
C ASP A 181 12.98 9.08 6.30
N ILE A 182 13.90 9.36 5.36
CA ILE A 182 15.03 8.49 5.04
C ILE A 182 16.33 9.07 5.58
N ASP A 183 16.62 10.34 5.27
CA ASP A 183 17.92 10.93 5.56
C ASP A 183 18.02 11.36 7.00
N ASP A 184 19.10 10.94 7.68
CA ASP A 184 19.32 11.20 9.10
C ASP A 184 18.20 10.66 10.01
N THR A 185 17.26 9.89 9.44
CA THR A 185 16.19 9.16 10.12
C THR A 185 16.43 7.67 10.03
N PHE A 186 16.40 7.08 8.83
CA PHE A 186 16.65 5.64 8.63
C PHE A 186 18.14 5.30 8.57
N TYR A 187 18.93 6.12 7.88
CA TYR A 187 20.40 6.06 7.91
C TYR A 187 21.01 7.45 8.04
N ALA A 188 22.23 7.52 8.57
CA ALA A 188 22.98 8.77 8.67
C ALA A 188 23.42 9.25 7.27
N ASN A 189 23.27 10.54 6.94
CA ASN A 189 23.70 11.03 5.63
C ASN A 189 24.12 12.51 5.56
N TRP A 190 23.25 13.45 5.95
CA TRP A 190 23.41 14.87 5.62
C TRP A 190 23.83 15.71 6.82
N LYS A 191 23.12 15.56 7.94
CA LYS A 191 23.30 16.35 9.16
C LYS A 191 24.03 15.57 10.24
N ASP A 192 23.77 14.27 10.35
CA ASP A 192 24.34 13.48 11.42
C ASP A 192 25.78 13.06 11.11
N ALA A 193 26.72 13.59 11.88
CA ALA A 193 28.14 13.26 11.77
C ALA A 193 28.60 12.20 12.79
N ARG A 194 27.70 11.67 13.63
CA ARG A 194 28.03 10.66 14.65
C ARG A 194 28.37 9.30 14.04
N TYR A 195 27.88 9.04 12.82
CA TYR A 195 28.07 7.79 12.10
C TYR A 195 28.65 8.06 10.70
N PRO A 196 29.38 7.09 10.10
CA PRO A 196 29.70 7.16 8.68
C PRO A 196 28.44 7.29 7.82
N LYS A 197 28.53 7.99 6.69
CA LYS A 197 27.41 8.15 5.77
C LYS A 197 26.86 6.79 5.32
N LYS A 198 25.54 6.73 5.17
CA LYS A 198 24.73 5.55 4.82
C LYS A 198 24.76 4.43 5.87
N THR A 199 25.17 4.73 7.10
CA THR A 199 25.02 3.79 8.21
C THR A 199 23.55 3.74 8.62
N VAL A 200 22.90 2.58 8.46
CA VAL A 200 21.57 2.32 9.04
C VAL A 200 21.65 2.46 10.55
N TYR A 201 20.75 3.25 11.14
CA TYR A 201 20.84 3.52 12.57
C TYR A 201 20.60 2.27 13.41
N PRO A 202 21.40 2.05 14.48
CA PRO A 202 21.18 0.93 15.37
C PRO A 202 19.76 0.93 15.95
N GLY A 203 19.03 -0.17 15.77
CA GLY A 203 17.68 -0.36 16.32
C GLY A 203 16.51 0.14 15.45
N VAL A 204 16.75 0.88 14.36
CA VAL A 204 15.65 1.42 13.51
C VAL A 204 14.77 0.31 12.93
N LEU A 205 15.38 -0.77 12.44
CA LEU A 205 14.67 -1.90 11.84
C LEU A 205 13.77 -2.59 12.86
N GLN A 206 14.28 -2.82 14.07
CA GLN A 206 13.52 -3.42 15.16
C GLN A 206 12.38 -2.49 15.57
N PHE A 207 12.64 -1.19 15.69
CA PHE A 207 11.62 -0.22 16.05
C PHE A 207 10.45 -0.21 15.05
N TYR A 208 10.75 -0.26 13.75
CA TYR A 208 9.71 -0.33 12.72
C TYR A 208 8.94 -1.64 12.80
N ALA A 209 9.63 -2.77 12.98
CA ALA A 209 9.00 -4.07 13.12
C ALA A 209 8.07 -4.16 14.35
N GLU A 210 8.44 -3.56 15.48
CA GLU A 210 7.59 -3.53 16.68
C GLU A 210 6.40 -2.57 16.53
N LEU A 211 6.57 -1.42 15.87
CA LEU A 211 5.45 -0.53 15.56
C LEU A 211 4.46 -1.18 14.60
N ASP A 212 4.96 -1.94 13.61
CA ASP A 212 4.17 -2.65 12.61
C ASP A 212 3.41 -3.83 13.24
N ARG A 213 4.06 -4.54 14.18
CA ARG A 213 3.41 -5.55 15.03
C ARG A 213 2.29 -4.92 15.88
N GLY A 214 2.50 -3.71 16.38
CA GLY A 214 1.55 -3.01 17.23
C GLY A 214 1.46 -3.56 18.67
N PRO A 215 0.54 -3.01 19.48
CA PRO A 215 0.41 -3.34 20.91
C PRO A 215 -0.44 -4.59 21.21
N GLY A 216 -1.09 -5.15 20.19
CA GLY A 216 -2.01 -6.28 20.33
C GLY A 216 -1.29 -7.61 20.62
N PRO A 217 -2.00 -8.59 21.21
CA PRO A 217 -1.46 -9.94 21.40
C PRO A 217 -1.27 -10.69 20.08
N GLU A 218 -2.08 -10.34 19.08
CA GLU A 218 -1.91 -10.79 17.70
C GLU A 218 -1.15 -9.69 16.95
N PRO A 219 -0.09 -10.04 16.19
CA PRO A 219 0.62 -9.06 15.37
C PRO A 219 -0.32 -8.46 14.34
N GLY A 220 -0.23 -7.14 14.15
CA GLY A 220 -0.86 -6.43 13.04
C GLY A 220 -0.41 -6.96 11.69
N LEU A 221 -1.14 -6.59 10.63
CA LEU A 221 -0.77 -6.93 9.26
C LEU A 221 0.61 -6.33 8.93
N PRO A 222 1.60 -7.16 8.54
CA PRO A 222 2.92 -6.67 8.25
C PRO A 222 2.92 -5.75 7.01
N GLY A 223 3.78 -4.74 7.01
CA GLY A 223 3.96 -3.85 5.87
C GLY A 223 3.32 -2.47 6.01
N GLY A 224 3.11 -1.99 7.23
CA GLY A 224 2.61 -0.65 7.54
C GLY A 224 3.63 0.48 7.40
N VAL A 225 4.90 0.19 7.07
CA VAL A 225 5.93 1.21 6.87
C VAL A 225 5.83 1.87 5.50
N THR A 226 5.82 3.19 5.50
CA THR A 226 5.76 4.09 4.36
C THR A 226 6.94 5.05 4.44
N PHE A 227 7.87 4.99 3.50
CA PHE A 227 8.94 5.99 3.45
C PHE A 227 8.47 7.25 2.74
N VAL A 228 8.76 8.42 3.32
CA VAL A 228 8.37 9.76 2.84
C VAL A 228 9.66 10.52 2.54
N THR A 229 9.96 10.84 1.28
CA THR A 229 11.20 11.53 0.90
C THR A 229 10.97 12.92 0.31
N ALA A 230 11.89 13.84 0.62
CA ALA A 230 11.90 15.25 0.17
C ALA A 230 12.94 15.54 -0.93
N ARG A 231 13.70 14.54 -1.39
CA ARG A 231 14.93 14.80 -2.16
C ARG A 231 14.71 15.48 -3.53
N PRO A 232 15.30 16.65 -3.78
CA PRO A 232 15.30 17.27 -5.10
C PRO A 232 16.32 16.56 -6.01
N GLY A 233 15.83 15.83 -7.01
CA GLY A 233 16.67 15.28 -8.07
C GLY A 233 16.66 13.76 -8.24
N ASP A 234 15.98 13.02 -7.37
CA ASP A 234 15.77 11.58 -7.57
C ASP A 234 14.62 11.35 -8.56
N ARG A 235 14.90 11.64 -9.84
CA ARG A 235 13.88 11.64 -10.92
C ARG A 235 13.26 10.26 -11.17
N LEU A 236 13.76 9.20 -10.52
CA LEU A 236 13.38 7.81 -10.80
C LEU A 236 13.33 6.89 -9.57
N GLY A 237 13.70 7.28 -8.35
CA GLY A 237 13.68 6.40 -7.16
C GLY A 237 14.75 5.28 -7.16
N LEU A 238 15.47 5.11 -8.26
CA LEU A 238 16.33 3.95 -8.54
C LEU A 238 17.50 3.74 -7.56
N VAL A 239 18.05 4.82 -6.98
CA VAL A 239 19.19 4.72 -6.06
C VAL A 239 18.73 4.32 -4.66
N GLU A 240 17.52 4.69 -4.29
CA GLU A 240 16.87 4.34 -3.02
C GLU A 240 16.29 2.93 -3.09
N ASP A 241 15.65 2.56 -4.22
CA ASP A 241 15.15 1.22 -4.48
C ASP A 241 16.25 0.18 -4.37
N ALA A 242 17.44 0.43 -4.94
CA ALA A 242 18.57 -0.49 -4.82
C ALA A 242 19.10 -0.62 -3.38
N THR A 243 19.05 0.46 -2.60
CA THR A 243 19.51 0.44 -1.20
C THR A 243 18.51 -0.30 -0.31
N LEU A 244 17.22 -0.03 -0.47
CA LEU A 244 16.15 -0.69 0.27
C LEU A 244 15.99 -2.16 -0.17
N ALA A 245 16.12 -2.46 -1.47
CA ALA A 245 16.16 -3.83 -1.98
C ALA A 245 17.37 -4.60 -1.43
N ALA A 246 18.57 -3.99 -1.40
CA ALA A 246 19.74 -4.63 -0.81
C ALA A 246 19.60 -4.89 0.69
N LEU A 247 18.80 -4.09 1.40
CA LEU A 247 18.49 -4.30 2.82
C LEU A 247 17.41 -5.39 3.01
N ALA A 248 16.41 -5.43 2.12
CA ALA A 248 15.40 -6.48 2.08
C ALA A 248 16.02 -7.85 1.74
N GLU A 249 16.90 -7.92 0.73
CA GLU A 249 17.62 -9.14 0.33
C GLU A 249 18.50 -9.74 1.44
N ARG A 250 18.94 -8.90 2.39
CA ARG A 250 19.74 -9.33 3.56
C ARG A 250 18.88 -9.84 4.72
N GLY A 251 17.57 -9.98 4.53
CA GLY A 251 16.64 -10.43 5.56
C GLY A 251 16.53 -9.46 6.73
N GLN A 252 16.97 -8.20 6.55
CA GLN A 252 16.98 -7.17 7.59
C GLN A 252 15.71 -6.29 7.55
N LEU A 253 14.79 -6.58 6.63
CA LEU A 253 13.50 -5.91 6.50
C LEU A 253 12.45 -6.94 6.06
N THR A 254 11.48 -7.26 6.92
CA THR A 254 10.09 -7.48 6.48
C THR A 254 9.41 -6.12 6.54
N ALA A 255 9.77 -5.22 5.64
CA ALA A 255 9.12 -3.94 5.49
C ALA A 255 8.62 -3.85 4.06
N THR A 256 7.33 -3.57 3.89
CA THR A 256 6.85 -3.01 2.64
C THR A 256 7.58 -1.69 2.47
N VAL A 257 8.40 -1.60 1.43
CA VAL A 257 8.78 -0.29 0.91
C VAL A 257 7.57 0.11 0.09
N LEU A 258 6.85 1.14 0.53
CA LEU A 258 6.08 1.91 -0.44
C LEU A 258 7.09 2.50 -1.41
N ALA A 259 7.35 1.76 -2.48
CA ALA A 259 7.84 2.32 -3.72
C ALA A 259 6.72 3.11 -4.40
N GLY A 260 5.57 3.27 -3.74
CA GLY A 260 4.59 4.32 -3.92
C GLY A 260 5.20 5.71 -3.86
N SER A 261 5.66 6.18 -5.01
CA SER A 261 5.33 7.49 -5.53
C SER A 261 5.48 8.71 -4.61
N PHE A 262 6.52 8.78 -3.78
CA PHE A 262 7.08 10.09 -3.36
C PHE A 262 7.95 10.71 -4.46
N THR A 263 7.65 10.41 -5.72
CA THR A 263 8.37 11.04 -6.83
C THR A 263 7.96 12.49 -6.95
N ARG A 264 9.00 13.33 -6.93
CA ARG A 264 9.02 14.75 -7.30
C ARG A 264 8.62 15.65 -6.15
N LEU A 265 9.59 16.33 -5.55
CA LEU A 265 9.48 17.76 -5.22
C LEU A 265 10.84 18.46 -5.13
N LEU A 266 10.83 19.72 -5.58
CA LEU A 266 11.89 20.71 -5.51
C LEU A 266 11.49 21.83 -4.53
N GLY A 267 12.42 22.22 -3.64
CA GLY A 267 12.38 23.45 -2.84
C GLY A 267 11.81 23.33 -1.41
N ASN A 268 12.56 23.80 -0.40
CA ASN A 268 12.33 23.51 1.03
C ASN A 268 10.96 23.87 1.64
N ARG A 269 10.18 24.81 1.07
CA ARG A 269 8.82 25.14 1.57
C ARG A 269 7.72 24.39 0.81
N THR A 270 7.80 24.37 -0.52
CA THR A 270 6.94 23.57 -1.38
C THR A 270 7.03 22.07 -1.06
N ILE A 271 8.20 21.59 -0.64
CA ILE A 271 8.43 20.21 -0.19
C ILE A 271 7.59 19.89 1.05
N ALA A 272 7.62 20.74 2.08
CA ALA A 272 6.89 20.48 3.33
C ALA A 272 5.36 20.55 3.10
N GLU A 273 4.90 21.49 2.29
CA GLU A 273 3.48 21.61 1.91
C GLU A 273 2.99 20.39 1.14
N LYS A 274 3.77 19.88 0.18
CA LYS A 274 3.35 18.68 -0.56
C LYS A 274 3.55 17.37 0.21
N LYS A 275 4.55 17.26 1.12
CA LYS A 275 4.58 16.16 2.12
C LYS A 275 3.26 16.13 2.92
N LEU A 276 2.75 17.31 3.29
CA LEU A 276 1.50 17.46 4.02
C LEU A 276 0.26 17.14 3.17
N GLU A 277 0.21 17.60 1.93
CA GLU A 277 -0.84 17.22 0.97
C GLU A 277 -0.92 15.70 0.80
N ASN A 278 0.21 15.04 0.53
CA ASN A 278 0.28 13.59 0.40
C ASN A 278 -0.18 12.86 1.68
N PHE A 279 0.18 13.36 2.86
CA PHE A 279 -0.31 12.80 4.12
C PHE A 279 -1.84 12.90 4.23
N LEU A 280 -2.41 14.07 3.91
CA LEU A 280 -3.84 14.28 3.99
C LEU A 280 -4.61 13.36 3.01
N GLU A 281 -4.06 13.17 1.82
CA GLU A 281 -4.55 12.20 0.82
C GLU A 281 -4.44 10.76 1.33
N TYR A 282 -3.27 10.35 1.82
CA TYR A 282 -3.04 8.99 2.32
C TYR A 282 -3.97 8.66 3.51
N ARG A 283 -4.23 9.63 4.38
CA ARG A 283 -5.21 9.51 5.47
C ARG A 283 -6.64 9.29 4.96
N ARG A 284 -7.02 9.82 3.78
CA ARG A 284 -8.33 9.54 3.18
C ARG A 284 -8.43 8.10 2.67
N LEU A 285 -7.32 7.47 2.31
CA LEU A 285 -7.26 6.06 1.91
C LEU A 285 -7.32 5.13 3.13
N TYR A 286 -6.79 5.54 4.28
CA TYR A 286 -6.74 4.74 5.50
C TYR A 286 -7.42 5.41 6.71
N PRO A 287 -8.72 5.76 6.63
CA PRO A 287 -9.41 6.46 7.71
C PRO A 287 -9.58 5.60 8.98
N GLU A 288 -9.52 4.26 8.87
CA GLU A 288 -9.58 3.34 10.02
C GLU A 288 -8.24 3.13 10.74
N TYR A 289 -7.14 3.71 10.23
CA TYR A 289 -5.80 3.55 10.80
C TYR A 289 -5.37 4.76 11.65
N GLY A 290 -4.50 4.49 12.62
CA GLY A 290 -3.66 5.53 13.23
C GLY A 290 -2.41 5.82 12.39
N PHE A 291 -1.76 6.95 12.63
CA PHE A 291 -0.52 7.33 11.95
C PHE A 291 0.59 7.63 12.95
N VAL A 292 1.77 7.10 12.70
CA VAL A 292 3.01 7.46 13.40
C VAL A 292 3.95 8.06 12.39
N PHE A 293 4.57 9.20 12.70
CA PHE A 293 5.62 9.77 11.86
C PHE A 293 6.98 9.73 12.56
N ILE A 294 8.01 9.39 11.79
CA ILE A 294 9.40 9.30 12.21
C ILE A 294 10.24 10.16 11.27
N GLY A 295 10.95 11.15 11.79
CA GLY A 295 11.77 12.07 11.00
C GLY A 295 13.00 12.55 11.75
N ASP A 296 13.69 13.56 11.23
CA ASP A 296 14.90 14.13 11.83
C ASP A 296 14.77 15.62 12.23
N SER A 297 15.57 16.06 13.19
CA SER A 297 15.53 17.44 13.67
C SER A 297 16.18 18.46 12.72
N GLY A 298 16.84 18.01 11.65
CA GLY A 298 17.69 18.82 10.77
C GLY A 298 17.09 19.17 9.40
N GLN A 299 15.98 18.56 8.98
CA GLN A 299 15.41 18.73 7.63
C GLN A 299 13.96 19.21 7.56
N GLY A 300 13.42 19.73 8.68
CA GLY A 300 12.08 20.33 8.73
C GLY A 300 10.97 19.38 9.15
N ASP A 301 11.31 18.14 9.53
CA ASP A 301 10.33 17.13 9.95
C ASP A 301 9.62 17.47 11.26
N ILE A 302 10.25 18.27 12.15
CA ILE A 302 9.57 18.84 13.33
C ILE A 302 8.34 19.65 12.88
N HIS A 303 8.52 20.54 11.91
CA HIS A 303 7.42 21.38 11.42
C HIS A 303 6.34 20.53 10.73
N PHE A 304 6.76 19.57 9.91
CA PHE A 304 5.83 18.64 9.27
C PHE A 304 5.00 17.86 10.30
N GLY A 305 5.64 17.29 11.33
CA GLY A 305 4.96 16.58 12.41
C GLY A 305 4.01 17.46 13.23
N GLN A 306 4.38 18.71 13.51
CA GLN A 306 3.46 19.68 14.15
C GLN A 306 2.22 19.91 13.27
N ARG A 307 2.40 20.10 11.96
CA ARG A 307 1.28 20.29 11.02
C ARG A 307 0.39 19.05 10.90
N MET A 308 0.95 17.84 10.99
CA MET A 308 0.17 16.61 11.05
C MET A 308 -0.73 16.59 12.29
N LEU A 309 -0.18 16.92 13.46
CA LEU A 309 -0.93 16.98 14.71
C LEU A 309 -2.02 18.08 14.68
N GLU A 310 -1.72 19.23 14.10
CA GLU A 310 -2.69 20.34 13.96
C GLU A 310 -3.86 20.00 13.03
N LEU A 311 -3.60 19.31 11.92
CA LEU A 311 -4.62 19.04 10.90
C LEU A 311 -5.36 17.71 11.09
N ALA A 312 -4.76 16.76 11.80
CA ALA A 312 -5.32 15.42 12.00
C ALA A 312 -5.05 14.86 13.41
N PRO A 313 -5.41 15.58 14.49
CA PRO A 313 -5.06 15.18 15.86
C PRO A 313 -5.64 13.81 16.27
N GLU A 314 -6.80 13.43 15.73
CA GLU A 314 -7.45 12.15 16.05
C GLU A 314 -6.75 10.94 15.39
N SER A 315 -6.15 11.17 14.21
CA SER A 315 -5.50 10.13 13.41
C SER A 315 -4.04 9.94 13.80
N VAL A 316 -3.33 11.01 14.16
CA VAL A 316 -1.90 10.96 14.48
C VAL A 316 -1.68 10.49 15.91
N LYS A 317 -1.02 9.35 16.08
CA LYS A 317 -0.77 8.72 17.38
C LYS A 317 0.56 9.15 18.00
N ALA A 318 1.58 9.39 17.19
CA ALA A 318 2.87 9.89 17.67
C ALA A 318 3.70 10.54 16.56
N ILE A 319 4.52 11.50 16.96
CA ILE A 319 5.59 12.08 16.15
C ILE A 319 6.91 11.82 16.87
N PHE A 320 7.79 11.03 16.27
CA PHE A 320 9.13 10.75 16.77
C PHE A 320 10.17 11.47 15.90
N ILE A 321 11.05 12.24 16.51
CA ILE A 321 12.08 13.00 15.80
C ILE A 321 13.45 12.58 16.31
N HIS A 322 14.26 11.99 15.43
CA HIS A 322 15.65 11.69 15.70
C HIS A 322 16.44 13.00 15.79
N ASP A 323 16.97 13.30 16.98
CA ASP A 323 17.71 14.54 17.21
C ASP A 323 19.16 14.38 16.74
N VAL A 324 19.43 15.01 15.60
CA VAL A 324 20.74 15.02 14.94
C VAL A 324 21.44 16.37 15.04
N VAL A 325 20.79 17.36 15.65
CA VAL A 325 21.29 18.75 15.77
C VAL A 325 21.54 19.18 17.22
N ALA A 326 21.41 18.26 18.19
CA ALA A 326 21.56 18.52 19.62
C ALA A 326 20.63 19.64 20.12
N THR A 327 19.33 19.42 19.92
CA THR A 327 18.27 20.34 20.33
C THR A 327 18.31 20.55 21.85
N PRO A 328 18.33 21.81 22.35
CA PRO A 328 18.39 22.07 23.78
C PRO A 328 17.22 21.47 24.56
N GLU A 329 17.49 21.01 25.79
CA GLU A 329 16.51 20.33 26.64
C GLU A 329 15.24 21.15 26.93
N ALA A 330 15.35 22.48 26.96
CA ALA A 330 14.18 23.36 27.10
C ALA A 330 13.25 23.26 25.87
N ALA A 331 13.83 23.28 24.66
CA ALA A 331 13.08 23.16 23.41
C ALA A 331 12.52 21.74 23.22
N ARG A 332 13.27 20.70 23.62
CA ARG A 332 12.76 19.32 23.64
C ARG A 332 11.49 19.20 24.47
N ARG A 333 11.48 19.79 25.66
CA ARG A 333 10.30 19.79 26.56
C ARG A 333 9.12 20.55 25.98
N GLU A 334 9.36 21.70 25.36
CA GLU A 334 8.31 22.47 24.67
C GLU A 334 7.68 21.67 23.51
N LEU A 335 8.51 21.03 22.68
CA LEU A 335 8.04 20.18 21.59
C LEU A 335 7.24 18.97 22.11
N ALA A 336 7.68 18.35 23.20
CA ALA A 336 6.99 17.22 23.81
C ALA A 336 5.58 17.59 24.32
N VAL A 337 5.41 18.81 24.88
CA VAL A 337 4.07 19.34 25.25
C VAL A 337 3.18 19.47 24.02
N GLY A 338 3.75 19.83 22.88
CA GLY A 338 3.08 19.88 21.58
C GLY A 338 2.91 18.53 20.89
N GLY A 339 3.26 17.40 21.53
CA GLY A 339 3.11 16.05 20.96
C GLY A 339 4.27 15.57 20.08
N VAL A 340 5.36 16.34 19.98
CA VAL A 340 6.55 15.99 19.20
C VAL A 340 7.66 15.49 20.11
N ARG A 341 8.03 14.21 19.98
CA ARG A 341 8.99 13.54 20.88
C ARG A 341 10.35 13.40 20.21
N LEU A 342 11.33 14.14 20.72
CA LEU A 342 12.71 14.01 20.26
C LEU A 342 13.39 12.84 20.96
N PHE A 343 14.19 12.08 20.22
CA PHE A 343 14.96 10.95 20.74
C PHE A 343 16.39 10.93 20.19
N ASP A 344 17.32 10.40 20.98
CA ASP A 344 18.74 10.28 20.60
C ASP A 344 19.09 8.90 20.02
N THR A 345 18.32 7.88 20.38
CA THR A 345 18.51 6.49 19.92
C THR A 345 17.16 5.83 19.68
N TYR A 346 17.09 4.87 18.76
CA TYR A 346 15.87 4.13 18.49
C TYR A 346 15.37 3.29 19.68
N VAL A 347 16.26 2.92 20.60
CA VAL A 347 15.85 2.32 21.88
C VAL A 347 15.12 3.35 22.75
N GLY A 348 15.57 4.61 22.74
CA GLY A 348 14.86 5.71 23.37
C GLY A 348 13.47 5.94 22.74
N ALA A 349 13.39 5.93 21.40
CA ALA A 349 12.11 6.01 20.70
C ALA A 349 11.17 4.85 21.07
N ALA A 350 11.69 3.62 21.15
CA ALA A 350 10.92 2.45 21.55
C ALA A 350 10.36 2.57 22.97
N ARG A 351 11.12 3.12 23.92
CA ARG A 351 10.62 3.38 25.27
C ARG A 351 9.44 4.36 25.26
N GLU A 352 9.56 5.47 24.52
CA GLU A 352 8.47 6.44 24.38
C GLU A 352 7.24 5.82 23.69
N ALA A 353 7.44 4.98 22.67
CA ALA A 353 6.36 4.28 21.98
C ALA A 353 5.64 3.26 22.87
N LEU A 354 6.36 2.58 23.77
CA LEU A 354 5.77 1.70 24.78
C LEU A 354 4.90 2.48 25.77
N GLU A 355 5.35 3.65 26.23
CA GLU A 355 4.55 4.54 27.10
C GLU A 355 3.27 5.04 26.42
N LEU A 356 3.29 5.17 25.10
CA LEU A 356 2.13 5.52 24.26
C LEU A 356 1.25 4.32 23.88
N VAL A 357 1.58 3.11 24.35
CA VAL A 357 0.86 1.86 24.01
C VAL A 357 0.84 1.62 22.50
N LEU A 358 1.95 1.92 21.82
CA LEU A 358 2.14 1.63 20.39
C LEU A 358 2.87 0.31 20.16
N LEU A 359 3.59 -0.18 21.18
CA LEU A 359 4.33 -1.44 21.15
C LEU A 359 3.72 -2.44 22.13
N GLY A 360 3.89 -3.73 21.83
CA GLY A 360 3.60 -4.80 22.77
C GLY A 360 4.55 -4.80 23.99
N PRO A 361 4.15 -5.45 25.10
CA PRO A 361 4.94 -5.54 26.33
C PRO A 361 6.23 -6.37 26.22
#